data_AF-A0A2M8PKU9-F1
#
_entry.id   AF-A0A2M8PKU9-F1
#
_cell.length_a   1.000
_cell.length_b   1.000
_cell.length_c   1.000
_cell.angle_alpha   90.00
_cell.angle_beta   90.00
_cell.angle_gamma   90.00
#
_symmetry.space_group_name_H-M   'P 1'
#
loop_
_entity.id
_entity.type
_entity.pdbx_description
1 polymer ?
#
loop_
_entity_poly.entity_id
_entity_poly.type
_entity_poly.pdbx_seq_one_letter_code
_entity_poly.pdbx_strand_id
1 'polypeptide(L)'
;HHICGHIVREAAFRGIKYRISHSHNDLRTYYENANPISGLYYKLTKHWVKKYTTNGIAVSEVAAISMYGDNWRNDPRWPVVVILNGIDLNSFHITGNAHNYRSELGISPDVFVLGHVGRLHYQKNHEFLLHVFAKVYEQDPQTALLLIGDGPEDSKLKSLAKQ
;
A
#
# COMPACT_ATOMS: atom_id res chain seq x y z
N HIS A 1 -9.43 -7.82 3.40
CA HIS A 1 -8.81 -8.36 2.18
C HIS A 1 -9.06 -9.86 2.11
N HIS A 2 -9.71 -10.36 1.06
CA HIS A 2 -9.94 -11.80 0.91
C HIS A 2 -8.76 -12.45 0.18
N ILE A 3 -8.15 -13.45 0.80
CA ILE A 3 -7.17 -14.30 0.14
C ILE A 3 -7.93 -15.26 -0.77
N CYS A 4 -7.56 -15.31 -2.05
CA CYS A 4 -8.21 -16.08 -3.11
C CYS A 4 -8.09 -17.61 -2.98
N GLY A 5 -7.71 -18.14 -1.81
CA GLY A 5 -7.45 -19.57 -1.58
C GLY A 5 -8.61 -20.48 -1.97
N HIS A 6 -9.85 -20.07 -1.70
CA HIS A 6 -11.03 -20.86 -2.06
C HIS A 6 -11.26 -20.90 -3.58
N ILE A 7 -10.94 -19.82 -4.28
CA ILE A 7 -11.06 -19.70 -5.74
C ILE A 7 -10.07 -20.65 -6.42
N VAL A 8 -8.80 -20.63 -6.00
CA VAL A 8 -7.77 -21.52 -6.59
C VAL A 8 -8.04 -22.99 -6.28
N ARG A 9 -8.65 -23.31 -5.12
CA ARG A 9 -9.11 -24.66 -4.81
C ARG A 9 -10.21 -25.12 -5.76
N GLU A 10 -11.26 -24.30 -5.92
CA GLU A 10 -12.38 -24.62 -6.79
C GLU A 10 -11.93 -24.79 -8.24
N ALA A 11 -11.05 -23.90 -8.71
CA ALA A 11 -10.42 -24.02 -10.02
C ALA A 11 -9.66 -25.34 -10.20
N ALA A 12 -8.96 -25.82 -9.16
CA ALA A 12 -8.26 -27.09 -9.20
C ALA A 12 -9.24 -28.28 -9.32
N PHE A 13 -10.35 -28.27 -8.58
CA PHE A 13 -11.38 -29.32 -8.67
C PHE A 13 -12.09 -29.35 -10.02
N ARG A 14 -12.11 -28.22 -10.74
CA ARG A 14 -12.62 -28.13 -12.12
C ARG A 14 -11.57 -28.43 -13.18
N GLY A 15 -10.38 -28.87 -12.79
CA GLY A 15 -9.31 -29.23 -13.72
C GLY A 15 -8.67 -28.05 -14.46
N ILE A 16 -8.85 -26.80 -13.97
CA ILE A 16 -8.23 -25.63 -14.60
C ILE A 16 -6.72 -25.73 -14.45
N LYS A 17 -5.99 -25.85 -15.56
CA LYS A 17 -4.54 -26.11 -15.58
C LYS A 17 -3.70 -25.01 -14.90
N TYR A 18 -3.99 -23.74 -15.18
CA TYR A 18 -3.23 -22.59 -14.68
C TYR A 18 -4.04 -21.81 -13.64
N ARG A 19 -3.48 -21.65 -12.44
CA ARG A 19 -4.15 -21.02 -11.29
C ARG A 19 -3.16 -20.08 -10.63
N ILE A 20 -3.27 -18.80 -10.99
CA ILE A 20 -2.32 -17.75 -10.61
C ILE A 20 -2.85 -17.03 -9.38
N SER A 21 -2.04 -16.96 -8.31
CA SER A 21 -2.31 -16.06 -7.18
C SER A 21 -1.44 -14.81 -7.28
N HIS A 22 -2.01 -13.67 -6.91
CA HIS A 22 -1.32 -12.38 -6.94
C HIS A 22 -1.36 -11.70 -5.56
N SER A 23 -0.20 -11.29 -5.05
CA SER A 23 -0.05 -10.59 -3.78
C SER A 23 0.33 -9.11 -3.98
N HIS A 24 -0.49 -8.20 -3.46
CA HIS A 24 -0.31 -6.75 -3.56
C HIS A 24 0.12 -6.07 -2.26
N ASN A 25 -0.29 -6.63 -1.11
CA ASN A 25 -0.16 -5.97 0.19
C ASN A 25 0.52 -6.88 1.19
N ASP A 26 1.19 -6.28 2.17
CA ASP A 26 1.56 -7.01 3.38
C ASP A 26 0.32 -7.22 4.25
N LEU A 27 -0.07 -8.47 4.42
CA LEU A 27 -1.20 -8.86 5.25
C LEU A 27 -0.79 -9.17 6.70
N ARG A 28 0.50 -9.15 7.08
CA ARG A 28 1.00 -9.54 8.42
C ARG A 28 0.28 -8.83 9.56
N THR A 29 0.14 -7.51 9.48
CA THR A 29 -0.55 -6.71 10.50
C THR A 29 -2.04 -7.06 10.64
N TYR A 30 -2.69 -7.51 9.56
CA TYR A 30 -4.06 -8.01 9.63
C TYR A 30 -4.16 -9.36 10.33
N TYR A 31 -3.13 -10.21 10.21
CA TYR A 31 -3.08 -11.49 10.92
C TYR A 31 -2.92 -11.30 12.42
N GLU A 32 -2.03 -10.39 12.83
CA GLU A 32 -1.73 -10.11 14.24
C GLU A 32 -2.96 -9.59 14.98
N ASN A 33 -3.79 -8.79 14.30
CA ASN A 33 -5.00 -8.20 14.85
C ASN A 33 -6.29 -8.98 14.51
N ALA A 34 -6.18 -10.19 13.93
CA ALA A 34 -7.34 -10.98 13.54
C ALA A 34 -8.02 -11.63 14.74
N ASN A 35 -9.35 -11.53 14.82
CA ASN A 35 -10.14 -12.34 15.74
C ASN A 35 -10.00 -13.85 15.40
N PRO A 36 -10.33 -14.79 16.32
CA PRO A 36 -10.10 -16.22 16.13
C PRO A 36 -10.72 -16.81 14.86
N ILE A 37 -11.93 -16.36 14.49
CA ILE A 37 -12.64 -16.82 13.29
C ILE A 37 -11.90 -16.36 12.03
N SER A 38 -11.52 -15.08 11.98
CA SER A 38 -10.76 -14.51 10.87
C SER A 38 -9.38 -15.17 10.77
N GLY A 39 -8.72 -15.43 11.89
CA GLY A 39 -7.45 -16.15 11.95
C GLY A 39 -7.53 -17.55 11.36
N LEU A 40 -8.59 -18.32 11.69
CA LEU A 40 -8.82 -19.63 11.09
C LEU A 40 -9.07 -19.51 9.57
N TYR A 41 -9.94 -18.59 9.14
CA TYR A 41 -10.19 -18.32 7.72
C TYR A 41 -8.89 -18.02 6.96
N TYR A 42 -8.02 -17.19 7.51
CA TYR A 42 -6.77 -16.85 6.86
C TYR A 42 -5.78 -18.02 6.82
N LYS A 43 -5.71 -18.85 7.87
CA LYS A 43 -4.91 -20.09 7.86
C LYS A 43 -5.38 -21.04 6.76
N LEU A 44 -6.69 -21.26 6.66
CA LEU A 44 -7.30 -22.13 5.65
C LEU A 44 -7.04 -21.63 4.22
N THR A 45 -7.27 -20.34 3.98
CA THR A 45 -7.06 -19.75 2.65
C THR A 45 -5.58 -19.75 2.26
N LYS A 46 -4.64 -19.45 3.17
CA LYS A 46 -3.20 -19.61 2.91
C LYS A 46 -2.83 -21.05 2.59
N HIS A 47 -3.40 -22.02 3.31
CA HIS A 47 -3.19 -23.44 3.01
C HIS A 47 -3.66 -23.79 1.59
N TRP A 48 -4.83 -23.29 1.17
CA TRP A 48 -5.33 -23.53 -0.19
C TRP A 48 -4.51 -22.82 -1.27
N VAL A 49 -4.03 -21.60 -1.04
CA VAL A 49 -3.07 -20.95 -1.95
C VAL A 49 -1.83 -21.84 -2.11
N LYS A 50 -1.22 -22.24 -1.00
CA LYS A 50 -0.03 -23.10 -1.00
C LYS A 50 -0.23 -24.42 -1.75
N LYS A 51 -1.41 -25.03 -1.63
CA LYS A 51 -1.72 -26.34 -2.20
C LYS A 51 -2.17 -26.27 -3.67
N TYR A 52 -2.95 -25.26 -4.04
CA TYR A 52 -3.66 -25.25 -5.33
C TYR A 52 -3.14 -24.21 -6.32
N THR A 53 -2.38 -23.19 -5.91
CA THR A 53 -1.71 -22.30 -6.86
C THR A 53 -0.71 -23.07 -7.73
N THR A 54 -0.56 -22.65 -9.00
CA THR A 54 0.48 -23.16 -9.91
C THR A 54 1.56 -22.13 -10.22
N ASN A 55 1.27 -20.84 -10.04
CA ASN A 55 2.20 -19.74 -10.30
C ASN A 55 1.87 -18.59 -9.35
N GLY A 56 2.89 -18.06 -8.66
CA GLY A 56 2.76 -16.90 -7.80
C GLY A 56 3.25 -15.63 -8.49
N ILE A 57 2.51 -14.54 -8.34
CA ILE A 57 2.97 -13.19 -8.67
C ILE A 57 2.92 -12.34 -7.40
N ALA A 58 3.89 -11.47 -7.21
CA ALA A 58 3.89 -10.45 -6.17
C ALA A 58 4.42 -9.12 -6.70
N VAL A 59 3.93 -8.01 -6.14
CA VAL A 59 4.38 -6.66 -6.54
C VAL A 59 5.63 -6.17 -5.80
N SER A 60 6.08 -6.92 -4.80
CA SER A 60 7.29 -6.65 -4.01
C SER A 60 7.73 -7.91 -3.26
N GLU A 61 8.97 -7.90 -2.76
CA GLU A 61 9.46 -9.00 -1.91
C GLU A 61 8.66 -9.13 -0.61
N VAL A 62 8.24 -7.99 -0.02
CA VAL A 62 7.43 -7.97 1.20
C VAL A 62 6.07 -8.64 0.96
N ALA A 63 5.43 -8.33 -0.17
CA ALA A 63 4.17 -8.97 -0.56
C ALA A 63 4.35 -10.47 -0.84
N ALA A 64 5.50 -10.87 -1.42
CA ALA A 64 5.84 -12.27 -1.65
C ALA A 64 6.02 -13.04 -0.33
N ILE A 65 6.82 -12.50 0.60
CA ILE A 65 7.04 -13.08 1.93
C ILE A 65 5.69 -13.22 2.67
N SER A 66 4.88 -12.16 2.67
CA SER A 66 3.59 -12.14 3.36
C SER A 66 2.64 -13.24 2.88
N MET A 67 2.60 -13.52 1.56
CA MET A 67 1.68 -14.49 0.97
C MET A 67 2.24 -15.90 0.90
N TYR A 68 3.49 -16.04 0.46
CA TYR A 68 4.11 -17.31 0.08
C TYR A 68 5.09 -17.84 1.15
N GLY A 69 5.55 -16.97 2.06
CA GLY A 69 6.50 -17.27 3.14
C GLY A 69 7.93 -16.90 2.77
N ASP A 70 8.85 -16.99 3.74
CA ASP A 70 10.23 -16.49 3.57
C ASP A 70 11.02 -17.22 2.48
N ASN A 71 10.75 -18.51 2.26
CA ASN A 71 11.41 -19.32 1.24
C ASN A 71 10.72 -19.27 -0.14
N TRP A 72 9.95 -18.22 -0.44
CA TRP A 72 9.17 -18.11 -1.68
C TRP A 72 10.01 -18.23 -2.97
N ARG A 73 11.29 -17.85 -2.93
CA ARG A 73 12.21 -17.93 -4.07
C ARG A 73 12.56 -19.37 -4.48
N ASN A 74 12.63 -20.27 -3.50
CA ASN A 74 13.01 -21.66 -3.70
C ASN A 74 11.84 -22.61 -3.36
N ASP A 75 10.61 -22.14 -3.54
CA ASP A 75 9.43 -22.95 -3.26
C ASP A 75 9.35 -24.12 -4.27
N PRO A 76 9.46 -25.38 -3.82
CA PRO A 76 9.48 -26.53 -4.73
C PRO A 76 8.12 -26.82 -5.37
N ARG A 77 7.04 -26.17 -4.91
CA ARG A 77 5.68 -26.46 -5.36
C ARG A 77 5.36 -25.79 -6.70
N TRP A 78 5.83 -24.56 -6.88
CA TRP A 78 5.54 -23.72 -8.06
C TRP A 78 6.41 -22.45 -8.05
N PRO A 79 6.69 -21.87 -9.23
CA PRO A 79 7.48 -20.66 -9.33
C PRO A 79 6.73 -19.43 -8.83
N VAL A 80 7.48 -18.49 -8.26
CA VAL A 80 7.00 -17.18 -7.82
C VAL A 80 7.85 -16.10 -8.46
N VAL A 81 7.19 -15.11 -9.07
CA VAL A 81 7.88 -13.97 -9.68
C VAL A 81 7.46 -12.68 -8.99
N VAL A 82 8.43 -11.83 -8.69
CA VAL A 82 8.18 -10.44 -8.27
C VAL A 82 8.20 -9.56 -9.51
N ILE A 83 7.08 -8.91 -9.78
CA ILE A 83 6.95 -7.92 -10.87
C ILE A 83 6.60 -6.60 -10.20
N LEU A 84 7.57 -5.69 -10.14
CA LEU A 84 7.36 -4.37 -9.58
C LEU A 84 6.33 -3.61 -10.40
N ASN A 85 5.47 -2.85 -9.74
CA ASN A 85 4.54 -1.96 -10.43
C ASN A 85 5.35 -0.88 -11.18
N GLY A 86 5.16 -0.81 -12.49
CA GLY A 86 5.69 0.28 -13.31
C GLY A 86 4.92 1.57 -13.11
N ILE A 87 5.57 2.70 -13.40
CA ILE A 87 4.93 4.00 -13.58
C ILE A 87 5.25 4.49 -14.99
N ASP A 88 4.27 5.10 -15.67
CA ASP A 88 4.50 5.73 -16.96
C ASP A 88 5.20 7.07 -16.76
N LEU A 89 6.50 7.14 -17.05
CA LEU A 89 7.29 8.36 -16.87
C LEU A 89 6.87 9.50 -17.81
N ASN A 90 6.20 9.20 -18.93
CA ASN A 90 5.71 10.24 -19.84
C ASN A 90 4.58 11.07 -19.21
N SER A 91 3.87 10.48 -18.25
CA SER A 91 2.87 11.19 -17.46
C SER A 91 3.49 12.11 -16.39
N PHE A 92 4.79 11.99 -16.10
CA PHE A 92 5.52 12.76 -15.06
C PHE A 92 6.47 13.80 -15.66
N HIS A 93 6.08 14.44 -16.76
CA HIS A 93 6.80 15.62 -17.23
C HIS A 93 6.40 16.85 -16.41
N ILE A 94 7.39 17.70 -16.09
CA ILE A 94 7.13 19.01 -15.49
C ILE A 94 6.39 19.83 -16.55
N THR A 95 5.08 19.90 -16.41
CA THR A 95 4.20 20.67 -17.27
C THR A 95 3.78 21.91 -16.47
N GLY A 96 4.30 23.07 -16.86
CA GLY A 96 4.02 24.34 -16.19
C GLY A 96 5.12 24.85 -15.27
N ASN A 97 4.87 26.03 -14.69
CA ASN A 97 5.79 26.71 -13.78
C ASN A 97 5.36 26.46 -12.34
N ALA A 98 6.25 25.85 -11.53
CA ALA A 98 6.01 25.60 -10.11
C ALA A 98 5.60 26.87 -9.33
N HIS A 99 6.06 28.05 -9.78
CA HIS A 99 5.67 29.34 -9.22
C HIS A 99 4.17 29.62 -9.36
N ASN A 100 3.57 29.26 -10.50
CA ASN A 100 2.14 29.48 -10.74
C ASN A 100 1.30 28.62 -9.78
N TYR A 101 1.64 27.33 -9.64
CA TYR A 101 0.95 26.43 -8.71
C TYR A 101 1.09 26.86 -7.25
N ARG A 102 2.29 27.33 -6.85
CA ARG A 102 2.49 27.91 -5.52
C ARG A 102 1.63 29.14 -5.30
N SER A 103 1.56 30.03 -6.27
CA SER A 103 0.73 31.24 -6.21
C SER A 103 -0.76 30.90 -6.09
N GLU A 104 -1.26 29.93 -6.86
CA GLU A 104 -2.64 29.45 -6.79
C GLU A 104 -3.00 28.85 -5.42
N LEU A 105 -2.03 28.22 -4.76
CA LEU A 105 -2.18 27.65 -3.42
C LEU A 105 -1.89 28.65 -2.30
N GLY A 106 -1.56 29.91 -2.63
CA GLY A 106 -1.22 30.94 -1.64
C GLY A 106 0.12 30.70 -0.90
N ILE A 107 1.03 29.92 -1.49
CA ILE A 107 2.32 29.56 -0.88
C ILE A 107 3.41 30.51 -1.39
N SER A 108 4.06 31.24 -0.47
CA SER A 108 5.21 32.11 -0.78
C SER A 108 6.37 31.32 -1.41
N PRO A 109 7.10 31.86 -2.40
CA PRO A 109 8.27 31.19 -3.00
C PRO A 109 9.35 30.80 -2.00
N ASP A 110 9.49 31.53 -0.89
CA ASP A 110 10.52 31.29 0.13
C ASP A 110 10.15 30.15 1.11
N VAL A 111 8.89 29.71 1.10
CA VAL A 111 8.42 28.62 1.97
C VAL A 111 8.92 27.28 1.46
N PHE A 112 9.56 26.49 2.33
CA PHE A 112 9.93 25.11 2.04
C PHE A 112 8.70 24.19 2.15
N VAL A 113 8.33 23.55 1.04
CA VAL A 113 7.11 22.72 0.97
C VAL A 113 7.46 21.25 1.04
N LEU A 114 6.92 20.55 2.04
CA LEU A 114 6.88 19.10 2.11
C LEU A 114 5.56 18.62 1.48
N GLY A 115 5.65 17.77 0.46
CA GLY A 115 4.48 17.20 -0.19
C GLY A 115 4.26 15.74 0.19
N HIS A 116 3.02 15.36 0.46
CA HIS A 116 2.61 13.95 0.58
C HIS A 116 1.39 13.71 -0.31
N VAL A 117 1.51 12.75 -1.23
CA VAL A 117 0.46 12.39 -2.16
C VAL A 117 -0.03 10.98 -1.87
N GLY A 118 -1.30 10.83 -1.56
CA GLY A 118 -1.91 9.53 -1.33
C GLY A 118 -3.34 9.60 -0.80
N ARG A 119 -4.07 8.49 -0.93
CA ARG A 119 -5.41 8.36 -0.35
C ARG A 119 -5.37 8.68 1.15
N LEU A 120 -6.26 9.56 1.62
CA LEU A 120 -6.37 9.96 3.03
C LEU A 120 -6.96 8.81 3.86
N HIS A 121 -6.10 7.87 4.19
CA HIS A 121 -6.43 6.60 4.81
C HIS A 121 -5.32 6.20 5.78
N TYR A 122 -5.66 5.42 6.82
CA TYR A 122 -4.73 5.07 7.89
C TYR A 122 -3.40 4.49 7.38
N GLN A 123 -3.44 3.68 6.30
CA GLN A 123 -2.25 3.04 5.71
C GLN A 123 -1.20 4.05 5.21
N LYS A 124 -1.62 5.29 4.89
CA LYS A 124 -0.72 6.36 4.46
C LYS A 124 -0.15 7.18 5.63
N ASN A 125 -0.64 6.93 6.84
CA ASN A 125 -0.10 7.41 8.10
C ASN A 125 0.10 8.95 8.18
N HIS A 126 -0.88 9.70 7.68
CA HIS A 126 -0.86 11.17 7.68
C HIS A 126 -0.86 11.76 9.10
N GLU A 127 -1.47 11.08 10.08
CA GLU A 127 -1.49 11.53 11.48
C GLU A 127 -0.08 11.61 12.07
N PHE A 128 0.73 10.56 11.92
CA PHE A 128 2.13 10.60 12.32
C PHE A 128 2.90 11.72 11.61
N LEU A 129 2.65 11.90 10.31
CA LEU A 129 3.29 12.97 9.54
C LEU A 129 2.94 14.36 10.06
N LEU A 130 1.68 14.61 10.44
CA LEU A 130 1.25 15.88 11.05
C LEU A 130 1.99 16.14 12.37
N HIS A 131 2.13 15.11 13.23
CA HIS A 131 2.86 15.24 14.48
C HIS A 131 4.34 15.56 14.28
N VAL A 132 4.99 14.90 13.31
CA VAL A 132 6.39 15.20 12.96
C VAL A 132 6.50 16.60 12.37
N PHE A 133 5.58 16.99 11.49
CA PHE A 133 5.59 18.30 10.85
C PHE A 133 5.39 19.44 11.85
N ALA A 134 4.56 19.26 12.89
CA ALA A 134 4.44 20.26 13.96
C ALA A 134 5.80 20.60 14.59
N LYS A 135 6.69 19.60 14.76
CA LYS A 135 8.06 19.80 15.26
C LYS A 135 8.99 20.46 14.25
N VAL A 136 8.79 20.20 12.97
CA VAL A 136 9.52 20.91 11.89
C VAL A 136 9.11 22.38 11.86
N TYR A 137 7.82 22.66 11.94
CA TYR A 137 7.27 24.02 11.91
C TYR A 137 7.68 24.85 13.14
N GLU A 138 7.78 24.22 14.33
CA GLU A 138 8.34 24.86 15.54
C GLU A 138 9.79 25.34 15.34
N GLN A 139 10.59 24.64 14.53
CA GLN A 139 12.00 24.97 14.27
C GLN A 139 12.16 25.95 13.11
N ASP A 140 11.33 25.82 12.08
CA ASP A 140 11.32 26.68 10.91
C ASP A 140 9.88 26.99 10.47
N PRO A 141 9.35 28.16 10.86
CA PRO A 141 8.03 28.60 10.44
C PRO A 141 7.91 28.89 8.93
N GLN A 142 9.03 28.94 8.18
CA GLN A 142 9.01 29.05 6.72
C GLN A 142 8.84 27.69 6.05
N THR A 143 8.05 26.80 6.64
CA THR A 143 7.74 25.48 6.11
C THR A 143 6.24 25.29 5.94
N ALA A 144 5.84 24.48 4.95
CA ALA A 144 4.45 24.09 4.73
C ALA A 144 4.36 22.60 4.40
N LEU A 145 3.29 21.96 4.89
CA LEU A 145 2.96 20.58 4.56
C LEU A 145 1.73 20.56 3.64
N LEU A 146 1.90 20.00 2.45
CA LEU A 146 0.83 19.81 1.47
C LEU A 146 0.42 18.34 1.42
N LEU A 147 -0.77 18.04 1.95
CA LEU A 147 -1.38 16.71 1.90
C LEU A 147 -2.35 16.65 0.71
N ILE A 148 -2.05 15.82 -0.29
CA ILE A 148 -2.81 15.71 -1.54
C ILE A 148 -3.47 14.34 -1.62
N GLY A 149 -4.80 14.34 -1.67
CA GLY A 149 -5.61 13.16 -1.88
C GLY A 149 -7.00 13.31 -1.29
N ASP A 150 -7.77 12.22 -1.34
CA ASP A 150 -9.09 12.13 -0.73
C ASP A 150 -9.21 10.80 0.02
N GLY A 151 -10.13 10.71 0.98
CA GLY A 151 -10.37 9.50 1.74
C GLY A 151 -11.08 9.72 3.08
N PRO A 152 -11.44 8.63 3.76
CA PRO A 152 -12.28 8.67 4.96
C PRO A 152 -11.64 9.43 6.14
N GLU A 153 -10.32 9.60 6.17
CA GLU A 153 -9.63 10.31 7.26
C GLU A 153 -9.61 11.84 7.06
N ASP A 154 -10.13 12.38 5.95
CA ASP A 154 -10.03 13.82 5.62
C ASP A 154 -10.50 14.74 6.75
N SER A 155 -11.70 14.49 7.30
CA SER A 155 -12.26 15.31 8.38
C SER A 155 -11.40 15.28 9.65
N LYS A 156 -10.87 14.11 10.00
CA LYS A 156 -9.99 13.94 11.16
C LYS A 156 -8.66 14.67 10.95
N LEU A 157 -8.05 14.52 9.79
CA LEU A 157 -6.76 15.16 9.46
C LEU A 157 -6.87 16.68 9.46
N LYS A 158 -7.97 17.24 8.92
CA LYS A 158 -8.26 18.68 9.00
C LYS A 158 -8.45 19.19 10.42
N SER A 159 -9.03 18.38 11.30
CA SER A 159 -9.15 18.74 12.73
C SER A 159 -7.78 18.73 13.43
N LEU A 160 -6.94 17.73 13.14
CA LEU A 160 -5.60 17.61 13.71
C LEU A 160 -4.68 18.74 13.25
N ALA A 161 -4.76 19.14 11.98
CA ALA A 161 -3.94 20.22 11.43
C ALA A 161 -4.26 21.62 11.99
N LYS A 162 -5.35 21.78 12.74
CA LYS A 162 -5.75 23.04 13.38
C LYS A 162 -5.27 23.17 14.84
N GLN A 163 -4.74 22.09 15.40
CA GLN A 163 -4.21 22.04 16.76
C GLN A 163 -2.73 22.45 16.75
#